data_AF-A0A1J3HA57-F1
#
_entry.id   AF-A0A1J3HA57-F1
#
_cell.length_a   1.000
_cell.length_b   1.000
_cell.length_c   1.000
_cell.angle_alpha   90.00
_cell.angle_beta   90.00
_cell.angle_gamma   90.00
#
_symmetry.space_group_name_H-M   'P 1'
#
loop_
_entity.id
_entity.type
_entity.pdbx_description
1 polymer ?
#
loop_
_entity_poly.entity_id
_entity_poly.type
_entity_poly.pdbx_seq_one_letter_code
_entity_poly.pdbx_strand_id
1 'polypeptide(L)'
;CYQKAVDISPSIAHELIQVLRQENVDYVVAPYEADAQMTFLAITKQVDAIITEDSDLIPFGCQRIIFKMDKFGHGVDFQASKLPKNKELNLSSFSSQMLLEMCILSG
;
A
#
# COMPACT_ATOMS: atom_id res chain seq x y z
N CYS A 1 15.61 -20.15 -10.69
CA CYS A 1 16.25 -19.37 -11.77
C CYS A 1 15.26 -18.44 -12.46
N TYR A 2 14.08 -18.90 -12.88
CA TYR A 2 13.13 -18.09 -13.66
C TYR A 2 12.31 -17.04 -12.88
N GLN A 3 12.16 -17.17 -11.56
CA GLN A 3 11.33 -16.26 -10.76
C GLN A 3 11.71 -14.78 -10.89
N LYS A 4 13.01 -14.46 -11.05
CA LYS A 4 13.49 -13.08 -11.22
C LYS A 4 13.19 -12.46 -12.59
N ALA A 5 12.73 -13.27 -13.55
CA ALA A 5 12.42 -12.84 -14.92
C ALA A 5 10.91 -12.88 -15.19
N VAL A 6 10.09 -13.02 -14.15
CA VAL A 6 8.64 -12.94 -14.26
C VAL A 6 8.26 -11.47 -14.40
N ASP A 7 7.57 -11.16 -15.49
CA ASP A 7 6.96 -9.86 -15.73
C ASP A 7 5.43 -10.00 -15.65
N ILE A 8 4.77 -9.08 -14.96
CA ILE A 8 3.31 -9.09 -14.82
C ILE A 8 2.73 -8.21 -15.92
N SER A 9 2.32 -8.85 -17.02
CA SER A 9 1.78 -8.15 -18.17
C SER A 9 0.34 -7.67 -17.95
N PRO A 10 -0.11 -6.66 -18.72
CA PRO A 10 -1.51 -6.23 -18.70
C PRO A 10 -2.52 -7.35 -19.04
N SER A 11 -2.12 -8.34 -19.83
CA SER A 11 -3.00 -9.49 -20.15
C SER A 11 -3.25 -10.36 -18.92
N ILE A 12 -2.22 -10.60 -18.09
CA ILE A 12 -2.35 -11.35 -16.84
C ILE A 12 -3.29 -10.61 -15.88
N ALA A 13 -3.12 -9.28 -15.74
CA ALA A 13 -4.02 -8.47 -14.93
C ALA A 13 -5.47 -8.49 -15.45
N HIS A 14 -5.65 -8.50 -16.78
CA HIS A 14 -6.96 -8.57 -17.40
C HIS A 14 -7.69 -9.89 -17.10
N GLU A 15 -6.98 -11.02 -17.10
CA GLU A 15 -7.55 -12.33 -16.72
C GLU A 15 -8.10 -12.29 -15.29
N LEU A 16 -7.37 -11.69 -14.35
CA LEU A 16 -7.84 -11.49 -12.98
C LEU A 16 -9.10 -10.60 -12.93
N ILE A 17 -9.12 -9.50 -13.69
CA ILE A 17 -10.29 -8.60 -13.77
C ILE A 17 -11.55 -9.36 -14.24
N GLN A 18 -11.43 -10.30 -15.17
CA GLN A 18 -12.59 -11.09 -15.61
C GLN A 18 -13.15 -11.95 -14.47
N VAL A 19 -12.29 -12.54 -13.64
CA VAL A 19 -12.72 -13.30 -12.45
C VAL A 19 -13.36 -12.38 -11.41
N LEU A 20 -12.77 -11.21 -11.13
CA LEU A 20 -13.34 -10.24 -10.19
C LEU A 20 -14.77 -9.82 -10.61
N ARG A 21 -15.00 -9.61 -11.91
CA ARG A 21 -16.33 -9.30 -12.45
C ARG A 21 -17.33 -10.43 -12.25
N GLN A 22 -16.91 -11.68 -12.41
CA GLN A 22 -17.77 -12.86 -12.21
C GLN A 22 -18.16 -13.02 -10.74
N GLU A 23 -17.22 -12.75 -9.83
CA GLU A 23 -17.41 -12.82 -8.38
C GLU A 23 -18.06 -11.56 -7.78
N ASN A 24 -18.42 -10.56 -8.62
CA ASN A 24 -18.96 -9.26 -8.21
C ASN A 24 -18.07 -8.51 -7.19
N VAL A 25 -16.75 -8.54 -7.41
CA VAL A 25 -15.77 -7.79 -6.63
C VAL A 25 -15.40 -6.51 -7.40
N ASP A 26 -15.60 -5.37 -6.76
CA ASP A 26 -15.24 -4.07 -7.33
C ASP A 26 -13.74 -3.96 -7.56
N TYR A 27 -13.37 -3.35 -8.69
CA TYR A 27 -11.98 -3.12 -9.04
C TYR A 27 -11.80 -1.75 -9.71
N VAL A 28 -10.60 -1.19 -9.57
CA VAL A 28 -10.18 0.05 -10.24
C VAL A 28 -8.81 -0.18 -10.85
N VAL A 29 -8.65 0.17 -12.13
CA VAL A 29 -7.33 0.24 -12.76
C VAL A 29 -6.81 1.65 -12.58
N ALA A 30 -5.70 1.81 -11.86
CA ALA A 30 -5.07 3.10 -11.65
C ALA A 30 -4.61 3.70 -13.00
N PRO A 31 -4.63 5.03 -13.17
CA PRO A 31 -4.11 5.68 -14.37
C PRO A 31 -2.59 5.53 -14.51
N TYR A 32 -1.90 5.33 -13.39
CA TYR A 32 -0.46 5.10 -13.28
C TYR A 32 -0.20 4.06 -12.19
N GLU A 33 0.54 4.39 -11.13
CA GLU A 33 0.83 3.48 -10.03
C GLU A 33 -0.37 3.28 -9.09
N ALA A 34 -0.50 2.04 -8.61
CA ALA A 34 -1.57 1.65 -7.71
C ALA A 34 -1.43 2.33 -6.34
N ASP A 35 -0.21 2.61 -5.89
CA ASP A 35 0.08 3.17 -4.56
C ASP A 35 -0.55 4.55 -4.38
N ALA A 36 -0.46 5.40 -5.41
CA ALA A 36 -1.11 6.71 -5.45
C ALA A 36 -2.65 6.58 -5.47
N GLN A 37 -3.19 5.66 -6.27
CA GLN A 37 -4.64 5.43 -6.36
C GLN A 37 -5.21 4.90 -5.05
N MET A 38 -4.58 3.89 -4.44
CA MET A 38 -5.03 3.31 -3.17
C MET A 38 -4.92 4.35 -2.04
N THR A 39 -3.83 5.12 -2.00
CA THR A 39 -3.70 6.20 -1.02
C THR A 39 -4.78 7.26 -1.20
N PHE A 40 -5.09 7.66 -2.43
CA PHE A 40 -6.20 8.57 -2.72
C PHE A 40 -7.53 8.05 -2.17
N LEU A 41 -7.84 6.76 -2.37
CA LEU A 41 -9.05 6.14 -1.81
C LEU A 41 -9.08 6.19 -0.28
N ALA A 42 -7.94 5.93 0.37
CA ALA A 42 -7.84 5.99 1.83
C ALA A 42 -8.00 7.42 2.38
N ILE A 43 -7.33 8.43 1.81
CA ILE A 43 -7.42 9.82 2.29
C ILE A 43 -8.80 10.42 2.02
N THR A 44 -9.48 10.00 0.95
CA THR A 44 -10.86 10.40 0.64
C THR A 44 -11.91 9.58 1.38
N LYS A 45 -11.49 8.66 2.27
CA LYS A 45 -12.34 7.83 3.13
C LYS A 45 -13.28 6.90 2.36
N GLN A 46 -12.84 6.43 1.20
CA GLN A 46 -13.55 5.40 0.44
C GLN A 46 -13.19 3.99 0.93
N VAL A 47 -12.05 3.82 1.61
CA VAL A 47 -11.63 2.57 2.23
C VAL A 47 -11.08 2.81 3.65
N ASP A 48 -11.21 1.81 4.52
CA ASP A 48 -10.76 1.87 5.92
C ASP A 48 -9.29 1.46 6.12
N ALA A 49 -8.75 0.63 5.21
CA ALA A 49 -7.38 0.14 5.26
C ALA A 49 -6.92 -0.28 3.85
N ILE A 50 -5.60 -0.29 3.64
CA ILE A 50 -4.97 -0.80 2.42
C ILE A 50 -4.19 -2.08 2.76
N ILE A 51 -4.26 -3.08 1.89
CA ILE A 51 -3.46 -4.31 1.99
C ILE A 51 -2.41 -4.26 0.90
N THR A 52 -1.14 -4.32 1.27
CA THR A 52 -0.01 -4.27 0.33
C THR A 52 1.25 -4.77 1.02
N GLU A 53 2.26 -5.17 0.25
CA GLU A 53 3.62 -5.43 0.75
C GLU A 53 4.53 -4.21 0.60
N ASP A 54 4.09 -3.21 -0.17
CA ASP A 54 4.88 -2.02 -0.49
C ASP A 54 4.74 -0.94 0.59
N SER A 55 5.87 -0.48 1.14
CA SER A 55 5.90 0.56 2.16
C SER A 55 5.75 1.98 1.62
N ASP A 56 5.78 2.18 0.30
CA ASP A 56 5.75 3.51 -0.32
C ASP A 56 4.44 4.27 -0.07
N LEU A 57 3.39 3.58 0.38
CA LEU A 57 2.13 4.22 0.80
C LEU A 57 2.25 5.01 2.12
N ILE A 58 3.28 4.75 2.92
CA ILE A 58 3.53 5.47 4.18
C ILE A 58 3.83 6.95 3.90
N PRO A 59 4.83 7.31 3.07
CA PRO A 59 5.12 8.72 2.76
C PRO A 59 4.00 9.41 1.96
N PHE A 60 3.14 8.68 1.24
CA PHE A 60 1.92 9.25 0.64
C PHE A 60 0.83 9.62 1.66
N GLY A 61 1.00 9.27 2.94
CA GLY A 61 0.11 9.70 4.03
C GLY A 61 -1.06 8.76 4.32
N CYS A 62 -0.97 7.49 3.89
CA CYS A 62 -1.94 6.48 4.25
C CYS A 62 -2.00 6.27 5.78
N GLN A 63 -3.22 6.27 6.33
CA GLN A 63 -3.43 6.21 7.77
C GLN A 63 -3.31 4.80 8.35
N ARG A 64 -3.74 3.78 7.59
CA ARG A 64 -3.77 2.39 8.02
C ARG A 64 -3.44 1.44 6.87
N ILE A 65 -2.40 0.64 7.06
CA ILE A 65 -1.92 -0.34 6.09
C ILE A 65 -1.79 -1.70 6.79
N ILE A 66 -2.15 -2.77 6.11
CA ILE A 66 -1.97 -4.15 6.58
C ILE A 66 -0.91 -4.78 5.69
N PHE A 67 0.29 -4.98 6.25
CA PHE A 67 1.43 -5.61 5.58
C PHE A 67 1.47 -7.11 5.84
N LYS A 68 2.13 -7.89 4.98
CA LYS A 68 2.47 -9.30 5.21
C LYS A 68 1.25 -10.15 5.56
N MET A 69 0.11 -9.86 4.93
CA MET A 69 -1.13 -10.58 5.22
C MET A 69 -1.08 -11.97 4.58
N ASP A 70 -1.14 -13.01 5.41
CA ASP A 70 -1.19 -14.39 4.94
C ASP A 70 -2.60 -14.76 4.44
N LYS A 71 -2.71 -15.96 3.86
CA LYS A 71 -3.96 -16.52 3.35
C LYS A 71 -5.03 -16.80 4.42
N PHE A 72 -4.67 -16.74 5.70
CA PHE A 72 -5.58 -16.90 6.83
C PHE A 72 -6.01 -15.55 7.43
N GLY A 73 -5.53 -14.44 6.86
CA GLY A 73 -5.84 -13.09 7.31
C GLY A 73 -4.92 -12.56 8.43
N HIS A 74 -3.84 -13.26 8.77
CA HIS A 74 -2.86 -12.74 9.72
C HIS A 74 -1.90 -11.78 9.01
N GLY A 75 -1.82 -10.54 9.48
CA GLY A 75 -0.92 -9.53 8.94
C GLY A 75 -0.39 -8.60 10.02
N VAL A 76 0.44 -7.65 9.60
CA VAL A 76 1.05 -6.61 10.43
C VAL A 76 0.29 -5.29 10.19
N ASP A 77 -0.45 -4.87 11.21
CA ASP A 77 -1.23 -3.62 11.19
C ASP A 77 -0.32 -2.41 11.46
N PHE A 78 -0.11 -1.60 10.42
CA PHE A 78 0.52 -0.30 10.49
C PHE A 78 -0.53 0.78 10.67
N GLN A 79 -0.30 1.68 11.62
CA GLN A 79 -1.12 2.88 11.83
C GLN A 79 -0.22 4.09 11.94
N ALA A 80 -0.44 5.10 11.10
CA ALA A 80 0.36 6.33 11.09
C ALA A 80 0.36 7.01 12.47
N SER A 81 -0.75 6.96 13.20
CA SER A 81 -0.88 7.49 14.57
C SER A 81 0.05 6.83 15.60
N LYS A 82 0.60 5.64 15.30
CA LYS A 82 1.55 4.92 16.16
C LYS A 82 3.02 5.22 15.82
N LEU A 83 3.33 5.88 14.70
CA LEU A 83 4.70 6.24 14.31
C LEU A 83 5.46 7.00 15.41
N PRO A 84 4.87 7.99 16.12
CA PRO A 84 5.56 8.70 17.20
C PRO A 84 5.98 7.81 18.38
N LYS A 85 5.40 6.61 18.51
CA LYS A 85 5.69 5.65 19.58
C LYS A 85 6.88 4.75 19.26
N ASN A 86 7.50 4.91 18.08
CA ASN A 86 8.66 4.13 17.72
C ASN A 86 9.83 4.43 18.67
N LYS A 87 10.51 3.38 19.13
CA LYS A 87 11.55 3.48 20.17
C LYS A 87 12.94 3.71 19.58
N GLU A 88 13.21 3.12 18.42
CA GLU A 88 14.55 3.14 17.81
C GLU A 88 14.80 4.43 17.02
N LEU A 89 13.79 4.88 16.26
CA LEU A 89 13.81 6.16 15.56
C LEU A 89 12.75 7.07 16.19
N ASN A 90 13.21 8.19 16.76
CA ASN A 90 12.31 9.20 17.32
C ASN A 90 11.65 10.00 16.19
N LEU A 91 10.50 9.53 15.72
CA LEU A 91 9.67 10.20 14.71
C LEU A 91 8.59 11.10 15.32
N SER A 92 8.63 11.36 16.63
CA SER A 92 7.57 12.11 17.32
C SER A 92 7.45 13.56 16.87
N SER A 93 8.54 14.16 16.40
CA SER A 93 8.59 15.52 15.87
C SER A 93 8.52 15.60 14.34
N PHE A 94 8.36 14.47 13.64
CA PHE A 94 8.32 14.45 12.19
C PHE A 94 6.96 14.93 11.69
N SER A 95 6.96 15.92 10.80
CA SER A 95 5.80 16.22 9.96
C SER A 95 5.67 15.18 8.85
N SER A 96 4.51 15.11 8.20
CA SER A 96 4.31 14.26 7.02
C SER A 96 5.30 14.60 5.89
N GLN A 97 5.65 15.89 5.73
CA GLN A 97 6.63 16.33 4.75
C GLN A 97 8.04 15.82 5.08
N MET A 98 8.45 15.91 6.36
CA MET A 98 9.75 15.37 6.80
C MET A 98 9.83 13.85 6.62
N LEU A 99 8.73 13.14 6.85
CA LEU A 99 8.66 11.69 6.63
C LEU A 99 8.80 11.34 5.15
N LEU A 100 8.12 12.08 4.27
CA LEU A 100 8.25 11.94 2.82
C LEU A 100 9.69 12.18 2.36
N GLU A 101 10.30 13.29 2.78
CA GLU A 101 11.68 13.62 2.44
C GLU A 101 12.67 12.56 2.94
N MET A 102 12.46 12.04 4.16
CA MET A 102 13.28 10.97 4.72
C MET A 102 13.20 9.70 3.84
N CYS A 103 12.00 9.29 3.43
CA CYS A 103 11.82 8.12 2.56
C CYS A 103 12.45 8.34 1.18
N ILE A 104 12.31 9.53 0.58
CA ILE A 104 12.96 9.84 -0.70
C ILE A 104 14.48 9.77 -0.58
N LEU A 105 15.04 10.27 0.52
CA LEU A 105 16.49 10.31 0.74
C LEU A 105 17.08 8.94 1.13
N SER A 106 16.28 8.00 1.63
CA SER A 106 16.75 6.65 1.95
C SER A 106 16.92 5.76 0.71
N GLY A 107 16.38 6.18 -0.44
CA GLY A 107 16.14 5.30 -1.59
C GLY A 107 15.14 4.22 -1.24
#